data_AF-A0A521K260-F1
#
_entry.id   AF-A0A521K260-F1
#
_cell.length_a   1.000
_cell.length_b   1.000
_cell.length_c   1.000
_cell.angle_alpha   90.00
_cell.angle_beta   90.00
_cell.angle_gamma   90.00
#
_symmetry.space_group_name_H-M   'P 1'
#
loop_
_entity.id
_entity.type
_entity.pdbx_description
1 polymer ?
#
loop_
_entity_poly.entity_id
_entity_poly.type
_entity_poly.pdbx_seq_one_letter_code
_entity_poly.pdbx_strand_id
1 'polypeptide(L)'
;MVKPIFKVDIAPNAQSSLEAHSLLAAMMDETFFKQVSNLRPPMGIYNVSVSRVCDRVIRFCTRLEQYFRASGTVTPSKANDDVMQELIDYIESAFYAAAEHVDDIDSIATAFLARSNAGTKEADYRNLQSGIKKHKRLVSAAANAIKHQQSRIRIFSTEFAYSGVSGCLHGYFIEGVEDGVICPSTTFHHTYPVLSATALAWEIVMFVLNCSRDLSQFLKAVSPASIEAKDIQCEVLGKAVIAAARLPNYTFGEEHPFARATLRLTNAAPNRKLLDSNLYGSILIGWPQNGAPEFGSSTSGYAGDGVSKSFRIVHPKSVTFHQWD
;
A
#
# COMPACT_ATOMS: atom_id res chain seq x y z
N MET A 1 -11.49 4.61 -20.45
CA MET A 1 -10.06 4.88 -20.14
C MET A 1 -9.31 3.57 -20.16
N VAL A 2 -8.09 3.55 -20.70
CA VAL A 2 -7.23 2.36 -20.72
C VAL A 2 -6.67 2.13 -19.31
N LYS A 3 -6.78 0.90 -18.81
CA LYS A 3 -6.25 0.51 -17.50
C LYS A 3 -4.73 0.69 -17.48
N PRO A 4 -4.14 1.49 -16.56
CA PRO A 4 -2.71 1.70 -16.50
C PRO A 4 -1.94 0.39 -16.26
N ILE A 5 -0.79 0.25 -16.92
CA ILE A 5 0.12 -0.89 -16.75
C ILE A 5 1.41 -0.38 -16.09
N PHE A 6 1.83 -1.06 -15.03
CA PHE A 6 3.12 -0.85 -14.37
C PHE A 6 3.96 -2.11 -14.56
N LYS A 7 5.23 -1.96 -14.92
CA LYS A 7 6.19 -3.05 -15.00
C LYS A 7 7.16 -2.90 -13.84
N VAL A 8 7.28 -3.93 -13.02
CA VAL A 8 8.20 -3.93 -11.88
C VAL A 8 9.22 -5.04 -12.05
N ASP A 9 10.49 -4.65 -12.10
CA ASP A 9 11.61 -5.59 -12.10
C ASP A 9 11.95 -5.99 -10.67
N ILE A 10 11.97 -7.30 -10.42
CA ILE A 10 12.21 -7.90 -9.11
C ILE A 10 13.62 -8.50 -8.97
N ALA A 11 14.48 -8.33 -9.98
CA ALA A 11 15.86 -8.78 -9.92
C ALA A 11 16.67 -7.99 -8.85
N PRO A 12 17.67 -8.60 -8.19
CA PRO A 12 18.52 -7.91 -7.20
C PRO A 12 19.28 -6.69 -7.73
N ASN A 13 19.46 -6.58 -9.05
CA ASN A 13 20.10 -5.47 -9.74
C ASN A 13 19.13 -4.71 -10.66
N ALA A 14 17.82 -4.80 -10.35
CA ALA A 14 16.77 -4.18 -11.11
C ALA A 14 16.96 -2.66 -11.26
N GLN A 15 16.69 -2.17 -12.46
CA GLN A 15 16.50 -0.75 -12.70
C GLN A 15 15.21 -0.28 -12.01
N SER A 16 15.19 0.99 -11.62
CA SER A 16 14.02 1.54 -10.95
C SER A 16 12.79 1.47 -11.84
N SER A 17 11.72 0.91 -11.29
CA SER A 17 10.40 0.86 -11.94
C SER A 17 9.56 2.12 -11.69
N LEU A 18 10.14 3.13 -11.03
CA LEU A 18 9.50 4.40 -10.68
C LEU A 18 9.79 5.45 -11.75
N GLU A 19 8.76 5.88 -12.47
CA GLU A 19 8.87 6.78 -13.62
C GLU A 19 9.47 8.16 -13.30
N ALA A 20 9.35 8.65 -12.06
CA ALA A 20 9.97 9.90 -11.64
C ALA A 20 11.47 9.76 -11.34
N HIS A 21 11.93 8.55 -11.01
CA HIS A 21 13.25 8.34 -10.44
C HIS A 21 14.36 8.68 -11.44
N SER A 22 14.24 8.19 -12.68
CA SER A 22 15.19 8.45 -13.76
C SER A 22 15.28 9.92 -14.15
N LEU A 23 14.17 10.65 -14.11
CA LEU A 23 14.13 12.09 -14.37
C LEU A 23 14.78 12.89 -13.25
N LEU A 24 14.48 12.56 -11.99
CA LEU A 24 15.07 13.24 -10.85
C LEU A 24 16.60 13.07 -10.81
N ALA A 25 17.13 11.90 -11.16
CA ALA A 25 18.59 11.72 -11.23
C ALA A 25 19.24 12.45 -12.40
N ALA A 26 18.49 12.62 -13.49
CA ALA A 26 18.96 13.41 -14.61
C ALA A 26 18.92 14.92 -14.31
N MET A 27 18.03 15.35 -13.40
CA MET A 27 17.86 16.73 -12.92
C MET A 27 18.60 17.01 -11.59
N MET A 28 19.66 16.27 -11.26
CA MET A 28 20.42 16.51 -10.00
C MET A 28 21.21 17.82 -9.99
N ASP A 29 21.47 18.41 -11.15
CA ASP A 29 22.14 19.70 -11.22
C ASP A 29 21.24 20.77 -10.58
N GLU A 30 21.84 21.58 -9.71
CA GLU A 30 21.21 22.74 -9.09
C GLU A 30 20.72 23.75 -10.14
N THR A 31 21.05 23.58 -11.43
CA THR A 31 20.44 24.29 -12.55
C THR A 31 18.97 23.92 -12.85
N PHE A 32 18.39 22.91 -12.21
CA PHE A 32 17.00 22.50 -12.48
C PHE A 32 15.98 22.88 -11.40
N PHE A 33 16.42 23.03 -10.15
CA PHE A 33 15.56 23.35 -9.01
C PHE A 33 16.16 24.50 -8.20
N LYS A 34 15.38 25.06 -7.27
CA LYS A 34 15.90 25.98 -6.26
C LYS A 34 16.17 25.18 -4.99
N GLN A 35 17.43 25.15 -4.53
CA GLN A 35 17.72 24.59 -3.22
C GLN A 35 17.13 25.50 -2.15
N VAL A 36 16.20 24.96 -1.38
CA VAL A 36 15.65 25.63 -0.20
C VAL A 36 16.56 25.30 0.98
N SER A 37 16.97 26.31 1.75
CA SER A 37 17.79 26.13 2.95
C SER A 37 17.16 25.09 3.87
N ASN A 38 17.97 24.12 4.33
CA ASN A 38 17.59 22.99 5.20
C ASN A 38 16.77 21.86 4.57
N LEU A 39 16.52 21.85 3.25
CA LEU A 39 15.94 20.70 2.57
C LEU A 39 16.99 19.92 1.76
N ARG A 40 16.80 18.60 1.68
CA ARG A 40 17.60 17.74 0.80
C ARG A 40 17.30 18.08 -0.67
N PRO A 41 18.23 17.79 -1.60
CA PRO A 41 17.92 17.84 -3.03
C PRO A 41 16.69 16.98 -3.36
N PRO A 42 15.88 17.33 -4.39
CA PRO A 42 14.65 16.62 -4.72
C PRO A 42 14.80 15.10 -4.87
N MET A 43 15.88 14.65 -5.51
CA MET A 43 16.24 13.24 -5.63
C MET A 43 16.44 12.57 -4.26
N GLY A 44 17.10 13.27 -3.33
CA GLY A 44 17.33 12.78 -1.97
C GLY A 44 16.04 12.70 -1.15
N ILE A 45 15.13 13.64 -1.31
CA ILE A 45 13.78 13.58 -0.73
C ILE A 45 13.06 12.34 -1.27
N TYR A 46 13.03 12.17 -2.59
CA TYR A 46 12.32 11.08 -3.24
C TYR A 46 12.83 9.70 -2.82
N ASN A 47 14.14 9.49 -2.80
CA ASN A 47 14.76 8.21 -2.44
C ASN A 47 14.43 7.79 -1.01
N VAL A 48 14.46 8.74 -0.08
CA VAL A 48 14.18 8.49 1.34
C VAL A 48 12.70 8.23 1.55
N SER A 49 11.86 9.00 0.87
CA SER A 49 10.41 8.85 0.91
C SER A 49 9.96 7.48 0.41
N VAL A 50 10.40 7.10 -0.80
CA VAL A 50 10.12 5.79 -1.42
C VAL A 50 10.65 4.65 -0.56
N SER A 51 11.91 4.74 -0.10
CA SER A 51 12.49 3.70 0.76
C SER A 51 11.69 3.54 2.05
N ARG A 52 11.28 4.64 2.68
CA ARG A 52 10.48 4.60 3.90
C ARG A 52 9.13 3.92 3.67
N VAL A 53 8.39 4.29 2.62
CA VAL A 53 7.11 3.63 2.30
C VAL A 53 7.32 2.14 2.04
N CYS A 54 8.27 1.80 1.17
CA CYS A 54 8.53 0.42 0.79
C CYS A 54 8.99 -0.44 1.98
N ASP A 55 9.86 0.08 2.85
CA ASP A 55 10.32 -0.62 4.05
C ASP A 55 9.17 -0.90 5.02
N ARG A 56 8.22 0.04 5.17
CA ARG A 56 7.03 -0.19 6.01
C ARG A 56 6.11 -1.25 5.38
N VAL A 57 5.91 -1.21 4.07
CA VAL A 57 5.15 -2.25 3.35
C VAL A 57 5.83 -3.62 3.48
N ILE A 58 7.15 -3.71 3.36
CA ILE A 58 7.90 -4.96 3.52
C ILE A 58 7.70 -5.53 4.92
N ARG A 59 7.85 -4.71 5.97
CA ARG A 59 7.66 -5.15 7.36
C ARG A 59 6.22 -5.58 7.63
N PHE A 60 5.25 -4.81 7.13
CA PHE A 60 3.83 -5.15 7.17
C PHE A 60 3.57 -6.52 6.52
N CYS A 61 3.99 -6.71 5.27
CA CYS A 61 3.75 -7.96 4.54
C CYS A 61 4.47 -9.14 5.21
N THR A 62 5.71 -8.95 5.68
CA THR A 62 6.47 -9.99 6.36
C THR A 62 5.77 -10.42 7.66
N ARG A 63 5.28 -9.46 8.45
CA ARG A 63 4.57 -9.78 9.69
C ARG A 63 3.20 -10.41 9.41
N LEU A 64 2.51 -9.97 8.37
CA LEU A 64 1.26 -10.60 7.92
C LEU A 64 1.49 -12.04 7.43
N GLU A 65 2.56 -12.29 6.68
CA GLU A 65 2.96 -13.64 6.23
C GLU A 65 3.25 -14.57 7.42
N GLN A 66 3.88 -14.03 8.48
CA GLN A 66 4.07 -14.78 9.73
C GLN A 66 2.73 -15.02 10.45
N TYR A 67 1.82 -14.06 10.45
CA TYR A 67 0.51 -14.21 11.07
C TYR A 67 -0.33 -15.31 10.39
N PHE A 68 -0.30 -15.40 9.06
CA PHE A 68 -0.89 -16.52 8.30
C PHE A 68 -0.33 -17.89 8.71
N ARG A 69 0.94 -17.96 9.14
CA ARG A 69 1.58 -19.21 9.58
C ARG A 69 1.36 -19.53 11.05
N ALA A 70 1.08 -18.51 11.86
CA ALA A 70 1.02 -18.66 13.32
C ALA A 70 -0.26 -19.39 13.78
N SER A 71 -1.36 -19.31 13.01
CA SER A 71 -2.59 -20.01 13.36
C SER A 71 -3.45 -20.36 12.14
N GLY A 72 -3.83 -21.64 12.04
CA GLY A 72 -4.87 -22.09 11.11
C GLY A 72 -6.29 -21.91 11.66
N THR A 73 -6.45 -21.38 12.87
CA THR A 73 -7.74 -21.15 13.53
C THR A 73 -7.83 -19.73 14.09
N VAL A 74 -9.04 -19.25 14.37
CA VAL A 74 -9.23 -17.93 15.01
C VAL A 74 -9.01 -17.94 16.52
N THR A 75 -8.68 -19.11 17.10
CA THR A 75 -8.51 -19.26 18.54
C THR A 75 -7.32 -18.43 19.03
N PRO A 76 -7.50 -17.55 20.03
CA PRO A 76 -6.42 -16.72 20.55
C PRO A 76 -5.32 -17.57 21.17
N SER A 77 -4.07 -17.25 20.85
CA SER A 77 -2.91 -17.68 21.62
C SER A 77 -2.07 -16.45 21.93
N LYS A 78 -1.39 -16.40 23.08
CA LYS A 78 -0.56 -15.25 23.45
C LYS A 78 0.46 -14.88 22.38
N ALA A 79 1.07 -15.88 21.75
CA ALA A 79 2.02 -15.66 20.65
C ALA A 79 1.34 -15.02 19.41
N ASN A 80 0.07 -15.37 19.14
CA ASN A 80 -0.69 -14.75 18.06
C ASN A 80 -1.06 -13.29 18.38
N ASP A 81 -1.31 -12.98 19.65
CA ASP A 81 -1.64 -11.61 20.08
C ASP A 81 -0.45 -10.66 19.86
N ASP A 82 0.76 -11.08 20.22
CA ASP A 82 1.97 -10.26 20.01
C ASP A 82 2.22 -10.00 18.51
N VAL A 83 2.10 -11.04 17.67
CA VAL A 83 2.23 -10.91 16.20
C VAL A 83 1.14 -10.01 15.63
N MET A 84 -0.09 -10.09 16.15
CA MET A 84 -1.20 -9.24 15.73
C MET A 84 -0.99 -7.77 16.11
N GLN A 85 -0.47 -7.47 17.30
CA GLN A 85 -0.17 -6.09 17.69
C GLN A 85 0.92 -5.47 16.81
N GLU A 86 2.01 -6.22 16.58
CA GLU A 86 3.05 -5.76 15.65
C GLU A 86 2.52 -5.56 14.23
N LEU A 87 1.60 -6.42 13.77
CA LEU A 87 0.94 -6.26 12.48
C LEU A 87 0.17 -4.93 12.41
N ILE A 88 -0.59 -4.59 13.44
CA ILE A 88 -1.31 -3.32 13.56
C ILE A 88 -0.33 -2.14 13.48
N ASP A 89 0.76 -2.18 14.26
CA ASP A 89 1.78 -1.13 14.25
C ASP A 89 2.41 -0.91 12.87
N TYR A 90 2.64 -2.00 12.12
CA TYR A 90 3.18 -1.90 10.76
C TYR A 90 2.17 -1.37 9.76
N ILE A 91 0.88 -1.68 9.90
CA ILE A 91 -0.19 -1.08 9.09
C ILE A 91 -0.25 0.43 9.34
N GLU A 92 -0.28 0.85 10.61
CA GLU A 92 -0.27 2.28 10.98
C GLU A 92 0.97 3.00 10.43
N SER A 93 2.15 2.39 10.63
CA SER A 93 3.41 2.91 10.10
C SER A 93 3.41 3.05 8.57
N ALA A 94 2.78 2.12 7.85
CA ALA A 94 2.66 2.19 6.39
C ALA A 94 1.73 3.32 5.95
N PHE A 95 0.62 3.55 6.65
CA PHE A 95 -0.24 4.71 6.40
C PHE A 95 0.48 6.04 6.63
N TYR A 96 1.22 6.17 7.73
CA TYR A 96 1.99 7.39 8.00
C TYR A 96 3.07 7.62 6.95
N ALA A 97 3.84 6.60 6.58
CA ALA A 97 4.86 6.74 5.54
C ALA A 97 4.24 7.15 4.20
N ALA A 98 3.11 6.56 3.81
CA ALA A 98 2.41 6.91 2.58
C ALA A 98 1.83 8.33 2.61
N ALA A 99 1.33 8.79 3.76
CA ALA A 99 0.89 10.16 3.93
C ALA A 99 2.04 11.17 3.81
N GLU A 100 3.17 10.91 4.49
CA GLU A 100 4.37 11.76 4.37
C GLU A 100 4.93 11.78 2.93
N HIS A 101 4.80 10.69 2.18
CA HIS A 101 5.20 10.64 0.77
C HIS A 101 4.48 11.68 -0.10
N VAL A 102 3.23 12.01 0.23
CA VAL A 102 2.48 13.07 -0.45
C VAL A 102 3.16 14.43 -0.23
N ASP A 103 3.53 14.72 1.01
CA ASP A 103 4.14 15.99 1.41
C ASP A 103 5.56 16.13 0.82
N ASP A 104 6.28 15.01 0.72
CA ASP A 104 7.58 14.93 0.06
C ASP A 104 7.48 15.22 -1.45
N ILE A 105 6.46 14.68 -2.14
CA ILE A 105 6.23 14.99 -3.56
C ILE A 105 5.88 16.46 -3.76
N ASP A 106 5.05 17.02 -2.88
CA ASP A 106 4.69 18.44 -2.94
C ASP A 106 5.92 19.35 -2.74
N SER A 107 6.79 18.97 -1.80
CA SER A 107 8.06 19.66 -1.54
C SER A 107 9.00 19.59 -2.75
N ILE A 108 9.10 18.42 -3.39
CA ILE A 108 9.84 18.24 -4.66
C ILE A 108 9.28 19.18 -5.73
N ALA A 109 7.97 19.15 -5.98
CA ALA A 109 7.36 19.93 -7.04
C ALA A 109 7.54 21.45 -6.83
N THR A 110 7.38 21.90 -5.59
CA THR A 110 7.58 23.30 -5.21
C THR A 110 9.02 23.77 -5.46
N ALA A 111 10.02 22.92 -5.23
CA ALA A 111 11.42 23.24 -5.51
C ALA A 111 11.70 23.50 -7.01
N PHE A 112 11.01 22.80 -7.90
CA PHE A 112 11.11 23.03 -9.36
C PHE A 112 10.33 24.27 -9.81
N LEU A 113 9.15 24.53 -9.21
CA LEU A 113 8.36 25.72 -9.51
C LEU A 113 9.05 27.02 -9.12
N ALA A 114 9.72 27.04 -7.97
CA ALA A 114 10.38 28.23 -7.42
C ALA A 114 11.49 28.80 -8.32
N ARG A 115 11.97 28.02 -9.30
CA ARG A 115 12.94 28.44 -10.32
C ARG A 115 12.28 28.97 -11.60
N SER A 116 11.00 28.69 -11.79
CA SER A 116 10.33 28.84 -13.07
C SER A 116 9.43 30.08 -13.12
N ASN A 117 9.31 30.72 -14.29
CA ASN A 117 8.38 31.84 -14.47
C ASN A 117 6.95 31.37 -14.20
N ALA A 118 6.34 31.92 -13.14
CA ALA A 118 5.20 31.34 -12.43
C ALA A 118 3.91 31.12 -13.25
N GLY A 119 3.74 31.78 -14.39
CA GLY A 119 2.46 31.82 -15.11
C GLY A 119 2.06 30.54 -15.87
N THR A 120 3.00 29.80 -16.46
CA THR A 120 2.69 28.64 -17.32
C THR A 120 2.75 27.29 -16.60
N LYS A 121 3.57 27.17 -15.55
CA LYS A 121 3.81 25.90 -14.84
C LYS A 121 2.88 25.65 -13.65
N GLU A 122 2.04 26.63 -13.32
CA GLU A 122 1.01 26.48 -12.29
C GLU A 122 -0.07 25.46 -12.69
N ALA A 123 -0.38 25.36 -13.99
CA ALA A 123 -1.31 24.37 -14.51
C ALA A 123 -0.79 22.93 -14.32
N ASP A 124 0.49 22.69 -14.59
CA ASP A 124 1.12 21.38 -14.43
C ASP A 124 1.18 20.94 -12.96
N TYR A 125 1.44 21.90 -12.05
CA TYR A 125 1.39 21.62 -10.61
C TYR A 125 -0.03 21.31 -10.13
N ARG A 126 -1.05 22.04 -10.60
CA ARG A 126 -2.46 21.70 -10.30
C ARG A 126 -2.83 20.32 -10.84
N ASN A 127 -2.30 19.93 -12.01
CA ASN A 127 -2.49 18.58 -12.56
C ASN A 127 -1.85 17.51 -11.67
N LEU A 128 -0.62 17.74 -11.20
CA LEU A 128 0.04 16.87 -10.21
C LEU A 128 -0.79 16.73 -8.94
N GLN A 129 -1.22 17.83 -8.34
CA GLN A 129 -2.03 17.80 -7.12
C GLN A 129 -3.36 17.08 -7.32
N SER A 130 -4.00 17.27 -8.48
CA SER A 130 -5.24 16.58 -8.86
C SER A 130 -5.03 15.08 -9.02
N GLY A 131 -3.93 14.65 -9.66
CA GLY A 131 -3.52 13.25 -9.77
C GLY A 131 -3.32 12.62 -8.40
N ILE A 132 -2.41 13.19 -7.59
CA ILE A 132 -2.12 12.70 -6.23
C ILE A 132 -3.38 12.65 -5.37
N LYS A 133 -4.28 13.64 -5.47
CA LYS A 133 -5.55 13.67 -4.72
C LYS A 133 -6.42 12.43 -4.99
N LYS A 134 -6.42 11.90 -6.21
CA LYS A 134 -7.16 10.67 -6.57
C LYS A 134 -6.58 9.45 -5.87
N HIS A 135 -5.27 9.43 -5.66
CA HIS A 135 -4.54 8.29 -5.10
C HIS A 135 -4.42 8.34 -3.58
N LYS A 136 -4.34 9.53 -2.97
CA LYS A 136 -4.06 9.68 -1.54
C LYS A 136 -5.28 9.58 -0.62
N ARG A 137 -6.51 9.50 -1.15
CA ARG A 137 -7.75 9.60 -0.35
C ARG A 137 -7.75 8.63 0.84
N LEU A 138 -7.44 7.36 0.61
CA LEU A 138 -7.39 6.35 1.68
C LEU A 138 -6.28 6.65 2.69
N VAL A 139 -5.04 6.81 2.22
CA VAL A 139 -3.86 6.93 3.10
C VAL A 139 -3.90 8.19 3.95
N SER A 140 -4.29 9.34 3.37
CA SER A 140 -4.40 10.59 4.11
C SER A 140 -5.57 10.58 5.09
N ALA A 141 -6.72 10.01 4.71
CA ALA A 141 -7.85 9.89 5.63
C ALA A 141 -7.51 8.96 6.80
N ALA A 142 -6.91 7.81 6.53
CA ALA A 142 -6.52 6.84 7.57
C ALA A 142 -5.49 7.43 8.53
N ALA A 143 -4.41 8.03 8.02
CA ALA A 143 -3.40 8.68 8.85
C ALA A 143 -4.00 9.79 9.73
N ASN A 144 -4.92 10.60 9.18
CA ASN A 144 -5.60 11.64 9.95
C ASN A 144 -6.53 11.08 11.02
N ALA A 145 -7.28 10.00 10.72
CA ALA A 145 -8.16 9.37 11.70
C ALA A 145 -7.36 8.78 12.87
N ILE A 146 -6.28 8.06 12.59
CA ILE A 146 -5.42 7.46 13.62
C ILE A 146 -4.77 8.57 14.48
N LYS A 147 -4.23 9.62 13.84
CA LYS A 147 -3.51 10.71 14.52
C LYS A 147 -4.41 11.64 15.31
N HIS A 148 -5.55 12.05 14.75
CA HIS A 148 -6.36 13.15 15.28
C HIS A 148 -7.69 12.71 15.89
N GLN A 149 -8.24 11.57 15.46
CA GLN A 149 -9.51 11.04 15.97
C GLN A 149 -9.29 9.88 16.95
N GLN A 150 -8.02 9.56 17.26
CA GLN A 150 -7.62 8.42 18.10
C GLN A 150 -8.21 7.08 17.65
N SER A 151 -8.59 6.98 16.37
CA SER A 151 -9.06 5.73 15.78
C SER A 151 -7.97 4.66 15.89
N ARG A 152 -8.41 3.42 16.12
CA ARG A 152 -7.52 2.26 16.20
C ARG A 152 -7.74 1.36 14.99
N ILE A 153 -6.66 0.79 14.47
CA ILE A 153 -6.76 -0.30 13.52
C ILE A 153 -7.00 -1.60 14.30
N ARG A 154 -8.00 -2.37 13.88
CA ARG A 154 -8.33 -3.67 14.46
C ARG A 154 -8.24 -4.72 13.38
N ILE A 155 -7.69 -5.88 13.74
CA ILE A 155 -7.62 -7.04 12.85
C ILE A 155 -8.94 -7.81 12.92
N PHE A 156 -9.42 -8.23 11.77
CA PHE A 156 -10.50 -9.20 11.63
C PHE A 156 -9.91 -10.50 11.06
N SER A 157 -10.33 -11.64 11.59
CA SER A 157 -9.91 -12.94 11.07
C SER A 157 -11.13 -13.82 10.84
N THR A 158 -11.13 -14.58 9.74
CA THR A 158 -12.14 -15.61 9.47
C THR A 158 -11.48 -16.89 9.01
N GLU A 159 -11.93 -18.02 9.54
CA GLU A 159 -11.48 -19.34 9.11
C GLU A 159 -12.02 -19.62 7.71
N PHE A 160 -11.24 -20.34 6.91
CA PHE A 160 -11.67 -20.89 5.64
C PHE A 160 -11.23 -22.34 5.50
N ALA A 161 -12.00 -23.11 4.75
CA ALA A 161 -11.61 -24.41 4.21
C ALA A 161 -11.88 -24.41 2.70
N TYR A 162 -10.86 -24.72 1.90
CA TYR A 162 -10.98 -24.75 0.45
C TYR A 162 -10.00 -25.74 -0.18
N SER A 163 -10.52 -26.64 -1.03
CA SER A 163 -9.74 -27.68 -1.71
C SER A 163 -8.82 -28.50 -0.79
N GLY A 164 -9.29 -28.85 0.40
CA GLY A 164 -8.54 -29.63 1.39
C GLY A 164 -7.50 -28.83 2.18
N VAL A 165 -7.42 -27.51 1.99
CA VAL A 165 -6.59 -26.60 2.77
C VAL A 165 -7.47 -25.80 3.72
N SER A 166 -7.10 -25.73 4.99
CA SER A 166 -7.74 -24.87 5.98
C SER A 166 -6.77 -23.80 6.48
N GLY A 167 -7.30 -22.63 6.80
CA GLY A 167 -6.51 -21.53 7.36
C GLY A 167 -7.38 -20.35 7.76
N CYS A 168 -6.75 -19.19 7.92
CA CYS A 168 -7.44 -17.94 8.22
C CYS A 168 -7.20 -16.90 7.13
N LEU A 169 -8.22 -16.08 6.87
CA LEU A 169 -8.11 -14.85 6.10
C LEU A 169 -8.14 -13.67 7.05
N HIS A 170 -7.29 -12.67 6.80
CA HIS A 170 -7.09 -11.53 7.67
C HIS A 170 -7.49 -10.21 6.99
N GLY A 171 -8.32 -9.45 7.67
CA GLY A 171 -8.72 -8.12 7.29
C GLY A 171 -8.43 -7.13 8.39
N TYR A 172 -8.80 -5.88 8.15
CA TYR A 172 -8.74 -4.83 9.13
C TYR A 172 -9.93 -3.90 9.02
N PHE A 173 -10.20 -3.19 10.09
CA PHE A 173 -11.07 -2.02 10.09
C PHE A 173 -10.49 -0.91 10.97
N ILE A 174 -10.83 0.32 10.64
CA ILE A 174 -10.53 1.51 11.42
C ILE A 174 -11.72 1.76 12.34
N GLU A 175 -11.46 1.70 13.64
CA GLU A 175 -12.43 1.92 14.70
C GLU A 175 -12.94 3.36 14.71
N GLY A 176 -14.21 3.51 15.04
CA GLY A 176 -14.89 4.77 15.33
C GLY A 176 -15.98 4.53 16.38
N VAL A 177 -16.77 5.58 16.62
CA VAL A 177 -17.86 5.57 17.59
C VAL A 177 -19.13 6.08 16.92
N GLU A 178 -20.22 5.32 17.07
CA GLU A 178 -21.55 5.67 16.57
C GLU A 178 -22.54 5.49 17.72
N ASP A 179 -23.18 6.58 18.16
CA ASP A 179 -24.14 6.59 19.27
C ASP A 179 -23.62 5.89 20.55
N GLY A 180 -22.34 6.07 20.87
CA GLY A 180 -21.68 5.47 22.05
C GLY A 180 -21.25 4.01 21.87
N VAL A 181 -21.44 3.42 20.69
CA VAL A 181 -21.02 2.05 20.35
C VAL A 181 -19.71 2.08 19.57
N ILE A 182 -18.73 1.29 20.04
CA ILE A 182 -17.47 1.10 19.32
C ILE A 182 -17.73 0.22 18.09
N CYS A 183 -17.36 0.72 16.91
CA CYS A 183 -17.70 0.08 15.63
C CYS A 183 -16.74 0.50 14.51
N PRO A 184 -16.82 -0.09 13.30
CA PRO A 184 -16.07 0.44 12.17
C PRO A 184 -16.51 1.86 11.83
N SER A 185 -15.54 2.74 11.62
CA SER A 185 -15.78 4.13 11.25
C SER A 185 -16.50 4.20 9.91
N THR A 186 -17.66 4.87 9.89
CA THR A 186 -18.49 5.06 8.69
C THR A 186 -17.77 5.83 7.59
N THR A 187 -16.72 6.59 7.92
CA THR A 187 -15.85 7.28 6.95
C THR A 187 -15.14 6.30 6.01
N PHE A 188 -14.74 5.13 6.52
CA PHE A 188 -13.97 4.12 5.78
C PHE A 188 -14.82 2.90 5.43
N HIS A 189 -15.79 2.58 6.29
CA HIS A 189 -16.49 1.30 6.30
C HIS A 189 -17.98 1.41 5.94
N HIS A 190 -18.39 2.47 5.22
CA HIS A 190 -19.76 2.65 4.77
C HIS A 190 -20.26 1.47 3.93
N THR A 191 -19.45 1.00 2.98
CA THR A 191 -19.84 -0.09 2.07
C THR A 191 -19.32 -1.45 2.56
N TYR A 192 -18.08 -1.48 3.06
CA TYR A 192 -17.37 -2.70 3.45
C TYR A 192 -16.92 -2.58 4.91
N PRO A 193 -17.51 -3.36 5.84
CA PRO A 193 -17.20 -3.26 7.26
C PRO A 193 -15.77 -3.73 7.60
N VAL A 194 -15.18 -4.53 6.72
CA VAL A 194 -13.82 -5.06 6.82
C VAL A 194 -13.15 -4.87 5.45
N LEU A 195 -11.87 -4.53 5.45
CA LEU A 195 -11.02 -4.45 4.26
C LEU A 195 -9.91 -5.49 4.35
N SER A 196 -9.48 -6.05 3.23
CA SER A 196 -8.39 -7.02 3.20
C SER A 196 -7.05 -6.38 3.53
N ALA A 197 -6.30 -7.00 4.45
CA ALA A 197 -4.95 -6.58 4.75
C ALA A 197 -4.02 -6.80 3.54
N THR A 198 -4.23 -7.87 2.76
CA THR A 198 -3.40 -8.14 1.59
C THR A 198 -3.68 -7.15 0.46
N ALA A 199 -4.95 -6.75 0.28
CA ALA A 199 -5.33 -5.70 -0.67
C ALA A 199 -4.75 -4.33 -0.29
N LEU A 200 -4.63 -4.01 1.01
CA LEU A 200 -3.99 -2.78 1.46
C LEU A 200 -2.51 -2.70 1.05
N ALA A 201 -1.77 -3.80 1.14
CA ALA A 201 -0.36 -3.83 0.70
C ALA A 201 -0.25 -3.42 -0.78
N TRP A 202 -1.14 -3.98 -1.62
CA TRP A 202 -1.23 -3.62 -3.04
C TRP A 202 -1.71 -2.19 -3.27
N GLU A 203 -2.63 -1.69 -2.46
CA GLU A 203 -3.10 -0.31 -2.54
C GLU A 203 -1.95 0.68 -2.32
N ILE A 204 -1.09 0.43 -1.32
CA ILE A 204 0.07 1.28 -1.04
C ILE A 204 1.13 1.17 -2.16
N VAL A 205 1.40 -0.03 -2.68
CA VAL A 205 2.29 -0.21 -3.83
C VAL A 205 1.79 0.57 -5.05
N MET A 206 0.50 0.45 -5.37
CA MET A 206 -0.13 1.17 -6.48
C MET A 206 -0.14 2.68 -6.24
N PHE A 207 -0.35 3.11 -5.01
CA PHE A 207 -0.25 4.53 -4.64
C PHE A 207 1.14 5.09 -4.98
N VAL A 208 2.22 4.43 -4.57
CA VAL A 208 3.60 4.88 -4.88
C VAL A 208 3.85 4.91 -6.39
N LEU A 209 3.42 3.89 -7.12
CA LEU A 209 3.55 3.82 -8.58
C LEU A 209 2.81 4.95 -9.31
N ASN A 210 1.56 5.24 -8.91
CA ASN A 210 0.79 6.32 -9.51
C ASN A 210 1.37 7.69 -9.16
N CYS A 211 1.74 7.92 -7.90
CA CYS A 211 2.42 9.12 -7.46
C CYS A 211 3.72 9.38 -8.23
N SER A 212 4.50 8.33 -8.49
CA SER A 212 5.71 8.40 -9.32
C SER A 212 5.40 8.81 -10.76
N ARG A 213 4.35 8.24 -11.37
CA ARG A 213 3.92 8.60 -12.72
C ARG A 213 3.47 10.06 -12.79
N ASP A 214 2.63 10.51 -11.86
CA ASP A 214 2.15 11.90 -11.85
C ASP A 214 3.32 12.89 -11.66
N LEU A 215 4.25 12.58 -10.74
CA LEU A 215 5.46 13.37 -10.56
C LEU A 215 6.33 13.37 -11.83
N SER A 216 6.47 12.22 -12.51
CA SER A 216 7.21 12.14 -13.77
C SER A 216 6.62 13.05 -14.85
N GLN A 217 5.29 13.08 -14.98
CA GLN A 217 4.60 13.97 -15.92
C GLN A 217 4.86 15.44 -15.60
N PHE A 218 4.77 15.81 -14.33
CA PHE A 218 5.11 17.16 -13.88
C PHE A 218 6.56 17.53 -14.20
N LEU A 219 7.52 16.66 -13.87
CA LEU A 219 8.95 16.89 -14.11
C LEU A 219 9.25 17.10 -15.60
N LYS A 220 8.63 16.30 -16.49
CA LYS A 220 8.75 16.48 -17.95
C LYS A 220 8.24 17.85 -18.41
N ALA A 221 7.14 18.33 -17.84
CA ALA A 221 6.55 19.62 -18.20
C ALA A 221 7.38 20.81 -17.71
N VAL A 222 8.01 20.69 -16.52
CA VAL A 222 8.81 21.79 -15.96
C VAL A 222 10.28 21.79 -16.39
N SER A 223 10.74 20.70 -17.02
CA SER A 223 12.09 20.57 -17.58
C SER A 223 12.32 21.56 -18.74
N PRO A 224 13.39 22.37 -18.72
CA PRO A 224 13.71 23.30 -19.82
C PRO A 224 14.28 22.63 -21.07
N ALA A 225 14.67 21.35 -21.02
CA ALA A 225 15.24 20.60 -22.15
C ALA A 225 14.74 19.15 -22.19
N SER A 226 14.93 18.49 -23.34
CA SER A 226 14.79 17.03 -23.47
C SER A 226 15.87 16.37 -22.62
N ILE A 227 15.56 16.06 -21.38
CA ILE A 227 16.46 15.36 -20.48
C ILE A 227 16.36 13.87 -20.78
N GLU A 228 17.49 13.28 -21.17
CA GLU A 228 17.60 11.84 -21.28
C GLU A 228 17.50 11.19 -19.90
N ALA A 229 16.60 10.22 -19.78
CA ALA A 229 16.42 9.45 -18.56
C ALA A 229 17.72 8.73 -18.22
N LYS A 230 18.15 8.82 -16.96
CA LYS A 230 19.28 8.04 -16.46
C LYS A 230 18.79 6.71 -15.91
N ASP A 231 19.54 5.66 -16.21
CA ASP A 231 19.37 4.36 -15.57
C ASP A 231 19.84 4.44 -14.12
N ILE A 232 19.01 3.94 -13.20
CA ILE A 232 19.27 3.96 -11.76
C ILE A 232 18.81 2.63 -11.19
N GLN A 233 19.72 1.98 -10.49
CA GLN A 233 19.38 0.79 -9.72
C GLN A 233 18.57 1.19 -8.47
N CYS A 234 17.40 0.57 -8.31
CA CYS A 234 16.55 0.80 -7.15
C CYS A 234 15.66 -0.43 -6.92
N GLU A 235 16.13 -1.29 -6.03
CA GLU A 235 15.49 -2.57 -5.72
C GLU A 235 14.38 -2.47 -4.65
N VAL A 236 14.25 -1.33 -3.95
CA VAL A 236 13.37 -1.23 -2.77
C VAL A 236 11.89 -1.44 -3.10
N LEU A 237 11.42 -0.90 -4.23
CA LEU A 237 10.06 -1.15 -4.72
C LEU A 237 9.89 -2.62 -5.13
N GLY A 238 10.88 -3.20 -5.81
CA GLY A 238 10.88 -4.62 -6.18
C GLY A 238 10.75 -5.53 -4.96
N LYS A 239 11.48 -5.23 -3.87
CA LYS A 239 11.37 -5.92 -2.58
C LYS A 239 9.98 -5.79 -1.95
N ALA A 240 9.37 -4.60 -1.98
CA ALA A 240 8.01 -4.41 -1.47
C ALA A 240 6.97 -5.18 -2.30
N VAL A 241 7.12 -5.19 -3.63
CA VAL A 241 6.27 -5.97 -4.54
C VAL A 241 6.43 -7.47 -4.30
N ILE A 242 7.66 -7.97 -4.10
CA ILE A 242 7.90 -9.36 -3.71
C ILE A 242 7.16 -9.67 -2.40
N ALA A 243 7.30 -8.82 -1.38
CA ALA A 243 6.66 -9.04 -0.09
C ALA A 243 5.13 -9.12 -0.20
N ALA A 244 4.51 -8.25 -1.01
CA ALA A 244 3.06 -8.30 -1.27
C ALA A 244 2.64 -9.53 -2.11
N ALA A 245 3.44 -9.91 -3.11
CA ALA A 245 3.22 -11.06 -4.00
C ALA A 245 3.23 -12.42 -3.29
N ARG A 246 3.91 -12.48 -2.14
CA ARG A 246 4.00 -13.66 -1.28
C ARG A 246 2.72 -13.91 -0.47
N LEU A 247 1.82 -12.93 -0.37
CA LEU A 247 0.60 -13.02 0.41
C LEU A 247 -0.56 -13.61 -0.40
N PRO A 248 -1.57 -14.23 0.25
CA PRO A 248 -2.78 -14.67 -0.42
C PRO A 248 -3.59 -13.50 -1.01
N ASN A 249 -4.13 -13.69 -2.21
CA ASN A 249 -4.80 -12.62 -2.96
C ASN A 249 -6.33 -12.70 -2.82
N TYR A 250 -6.93 -11.88 -1.95
CA TYR A 250 -8.37 -11.87 -1.69
C TYR A 250 -8.85 -10.50 -1.18
N THR A 251 -10.16 -10.27 -1.26
CA THR A 251 -10.85 -9.11 -0.67
C THR A 251 -12.05 -9.54 0.18
N PHE A 252 -12.51 -8.67 1.08
CA PHE A 252 -13.75 -8.82 1.86
C PHE A 252 -14.95 -8.12 1.18
N GLY A 253 -14.96 -8.18 -0.16
CA GLY A 253 -15.97 -7.57 -1.02
C GLY A 253 -15.57 -6.21 -1.59
N GLU A 254 -14.54 -5.57 -1.04
CA GLU A 254 -13.99 -4.35 -1.63
C GLU A 254 -13.34 -4.61 -3.00
N GLU A 255 -13.25 -3.55 -3.80
CA GLU A 255 -12.57 -3.58 -5.10
C GLU A 255 -11.06 -3.76 -4.89
N HIS A 256 -10.48 -4.83 -5.42
CA HIS A 256 -9.05 -5.04 -5.38
C HIS A 256 -8.31 -3.97 -6.23
N PRO A 257 -7.14 -3.45 -5.81
CA PRO A 257 -6.36 -2.47 -6.58
C PRO A 257 -6.10 -2.88 -8.04
N PHE A 258 -6.05 -4.19 -8.30
CA PHE A 258 -5.88 -4.74 -9.65
C PHE A 258 -7.08 -4.55 -10.57
N ALA A 259 -8.26 -4.16 -10.08
CA ALA A 259 -9.32 -3.72 -10.97
C ALA A 259 -8.94 -2.41 -11.69
N ARG A 260 -8.20 -1.53 -11.00
CA ARG A 260 -7.85 -0.18 -11.48
C ARG A 260 -6.52 -0.10 -12.21
N ALA A 261 -5.58 -1.00 -11.94
CA ALA A 261 -4.27 -1.02 -12.57
C ALA A 261 -3.75 -2.46 -12.79
N THR A 262 -2.89 -2.66 -13.77
CA THR A 262 -2.21 -3.94 -14.00
C THR A 262 -0.75 -3.80 -13.59
N LEU A 263 -0.26 -4.70 -12.74
CA LEU A 263 1.16 -4.79 -12.40
C LEU A 263 1.74 -6.05 -13.04
N ARG A 264 2.81 -5.89 -13.82
CA ARG A 264 3.53 -6.99 -14.45
C ARG A 264 4.91 -7.12 -13.83
N LEU A 265 5.22 -8.31 -13.32
CA LEU A 265 6.56 -8.63 -12.83
C LEU A 265 7.46 -8.95 -14.02
N THR A 266 8.54 -8.19 -14.19
CA THR A 266 9.60 -8.52 -15.15
C THR A 266 10.71 -9.30 -14.44
N ASN A 267 11.42 -10.14 -15.20
CA ASN A 267 12.43 -11.07 -14.66
C ASN A 267 11.90 -12.00 -13.55
N ALA A 268 10.60 -12.33 -13.56
CA ALA A 268 10.00 -13.18 -12.54
C ALA A 268 10.45 -14.64 -12.63
N ALA A 269 10.59 -15.20 -13.84
CA ALA A 269 10.98 -16.59 -14.03
C ALA A 269 12.34 -16.97 -13.38
N PRO A 270 13.45 -16.24 -13.63
CA PRO A 270 14.72 -16.53 -12.96
C PRO A 270 14.69 -16.23 -11.46
N ASN A 271 13.76 -15.39 -11.01
CA ASN A 271 13.63 -14.96 -9.62
C ASN A 271 12.41 -15.58 -8.90
N ARG A 272 11.84 -16.66 -9.44
CA ARG A 272 10.59 -17.26 -8.93
C ARG A 272 10.63 -17.59 -7.44
N LYS A 273 11.79 -18.06 -6.96
CA LYS A 273 12.03 -18.37 -5.54
C LYS A 273 11.78 -17.19 -4.58
N LEU A 274 11.92 -15.94 -5.05
CA LEU A 274 11.65 -14.76 -4.23
C LEU A 274 10.16 -14.64 -3.90
N LEU A 275 9.30 -15.10 -4.82
CA LEU A 275 7.84 -15.04 -4.71
C LEU A 275 7.26 -16.21 -3.90
N ASP A 276 8.08 -17.21 -3.55
CA ASP A 276 7.60 -18.42 -2.90
C ASP A 276 7.48 -18.26 -1.38
N SER A 277 6.24 -18.20 -0.90
CA SER A 277 5.89 -18.20 0.52
C SER A 277 5.34 -19.52 1.01
N ASN A 278 5.09 -20.48 0.11
CA ASN A 278 4.27 -21.67 0.37
C ASN A 278 2.87 -21.39 0.94
N LEU A 279 2.38 -20.13 0.89
CA LEU A 279 1.03 -19.81 1.33
C LEU A 279 0.02 -20.11 0.22
N TYR A 280 -1.06 -20.79 0.60
CA TYR A 280 -2.18 -21.05 -0.28
C TYR A 280 -2.91 -19.74 -0.62
N GLY A 281 -3.23 -19.55 -1.91
CA GLY A 281 -3.78 -18.31 -2.44
C GLY A 281 -2.75 -17.25 -2.87
N SER A 282 -1.45 -17.49 -2.67
CA SER A 282 -0.38 -16.60 -3.17
C SER A 282 -0.23 -16.69 -4.69
N ILE A 283 0.58 -15.82 -5.30
CA ILE A 283 0.78 -15.83 -6.76
C ILE A 283 1.28 -17.18 -7.29
N LEU A 284 2.15 -17.88 -6.54
CA LEU A 284 2.70 -19.17 -6.99
C LEU A 284 1.79 -20.36 -6.67
N ILE A 285 0.98 -20.26 -5.62
CA ILE A 285 0.03 -21.29 -5.20
C ILE A 285 -1.36 -20.66 -5.19
N GLY A 286 -1.82 -20.28 -6.38
CA GLY A 286 -3.06 -19.50 -6.54
C GLY A 286 -4.32 -20.24 -6.09
N TRP A 287 -5.40 -19.48 -5.93
CA TRP A 287 -6.72 -20.04 -5.67
C TRP A 287 -7.21 -20.86 -6.88
N PRO A 288 -7.77 -22.06 -6.67
CA PRO A 288 -8.36 -22.83 -7.75
C PRO A 288 -9.57 -22.12 -8.36
N GLN A 289 -9.85 -22.41 -9.62
CA GLN A 289 -10.93 -21.77 -10.38
C GLN A 289 -12.33 -22.32 -10.03
N ASN A 290 -12.38 -23.50 -9.42
CA ASN A 290 -13.62 -24.25 -9.23
C ASN A 290 -13.84 -24.58 -7.75
N GLY A 291 -15.08 -24.44 -7.32
CA GLY A 291 -15.53 -24.72 -5.95
C GLY A 291 -15.79 -23.44 -5.15
N ALA A 292 -16.56 -23.58 -4.08
CA ALA A 292 -16.79 -22.51 -3.12
C ALA A 292 -15.99 -22.78 -1.84
N PRO A 293 -15.28 -21.78 -1.28
CA PRO A 293 -14.72 -21.90 0.06
C PRO A 293 -15.83 -22.03 1.10
N GLU A 294 -15.58 -22.82 2.13
CA GLU A 294 -16.37 -22.83 3.34
C GLU A 294 -15.76 -21.86 4.35
N PHE A 295 -16.59 -21.08 5.03
CA PHE A 295 -16.14 -20.14 6.05
C PHE A 295 -16.56 -20.64 7.43
N GLY A 296 -15.60 -20.66 8.35
CA GLY A 296 -15.78 -21.12 9.71
C GLY A 296 -16.00 -19.97 10.68
N SER A 297 -15.35 -20.05 11.83
CA SER A 297 -15.47 -19.04 12.87
C SER A 297 -14.79 -17.73 12.46
N SER A 298 -15.30 -16.61 12.96
CA SER A 298 -14.71 -15.29 12.75
C SER A 298 -14.48 -14.56 14.06
N THR A 299 -13.40 -13.80 14.15
CA THR A 299 -13.08 -12.94 15.30
C THR A 299 -12.82 -11.50 14.86
N SER A 300 -13.30 -10.57 15.66
CA SER A 300 -13.01 -9.15 15.54
C SER A 300 -12.09 -8.75 16.69
N GLY A 301 -10.90 -8.26 16.38
CA GLY A 301 -9.85 -7.94 17.36
C GLY A 301 -10.11 -6.69 18.19
N TYR A 302 -11.36 -6.43 18.59
CA TYR A 302 -11.68 -5.37 19.53
C TYR A 302 -10.89 -5.57 20.81
N ALA A 303 -10.27 -4.50 21.30
CA ALA A 303 -9.63 -4.48 22.61
C ALA A 303 -10.48 -3.66 23.58
N GLY A 304 -10.76 -4.23 24.75
CA GLY A 304 -11.41 -3.50 25.84
C GLY A 304 -10.48 -2.42 26.38
N ASP A 305 -11.02 -1.23 26.62
CA ASP A 305 -10.37 -0.09 27.27
C ASP A 305 -10.74 0.03 28.77
N GLY A 306 -11.53 -0.93 29.28
CA GLY A 306 -12.05 -0.92 30.65
C GLY A 306 -13.24 0.01 30.90
N VAL A 307 -13.71 0.72 29.87
CA VAL A 307 -14.78 1.73 29.98
C VAL A 307 -15.92 1.49 28.99
N SER A 308 -15.58 1.16 27.74
CA SER A 308 -16.49 0.86 26.65
C SER A 308 -17.31 -0.39 26.95
N LYS A 309 -18.64 -0.27 26.84
CA LYS A 309 -19.60 -1.32 27.23
C LYS A 309 -20.20 -2.07 26.04
N SER A 310 -20.06 -1.52 24.83
CA SER A 310 -20.77 -2.01 23.65
C SER A 310 -19.90 -1.94 22.40
N PHE A 311 -19.84 -3.06 21.70
CA PHE A 311 -19.09 -3.24 20.45
C PHE A 311 -20.00 -3.80 19.38
N ARG A 312 -19.96 -3.24 18.17
CA ARG A 312 -20.69 -3.78 17.02
C ARG A 312 -19.83 -4.82 16.32
N ILE A 313 -20.19 -6.10 16.46
CA ILE A 313 -19.49 -7.19 15.77
C ILE A 313 -19.59 -6.99 14.27
N VAL A 314 -18.47 -7.21 13.57
CA VAL A 314 -18.37 -7.03 12.13
C VAL A 314 -18.38 -8.37 11.42
N HIS A 315 -19.08 -8.41 10.30
CA HIS A 315 -19.05 -9.54 9.37
C HIS A 315 -18.86 -9.00 7.95
N PRO A 316 -17.90 -9.53 7.17
CA PRO A 316 -17.73 -9.15 5.79
C PRO A 316 -18.98 -9.54 4.98
N LYS A 317 -19.34 -8.72 3.99
CA LYS A 317 -20.49 -9.02 3.12
C LYS A 317 -20.22 -10.21 2.19
N SER A 318 -18.98 -10.35 1.78
CA SER A 318 -18.51 -11.39 0.88
C SER A 318 -17.01 -11.57 1.03
N VAL A 319 -16.48 -12.69 0.58
CA VAL A 319 -15.04 -12.89 0.36
C VAL A 319 -14.85 -13.20 -1.11
N THR A 320 -13.86 -12.57 -1.73
CA THR A 320 -13.56 -12.78 -3.15
C THR A 320 -12.10 -13.14 -3.30
N PHE A 321 -11.84 -14.28 -3.92
CA PHE A 321 -10.49 -14.74 -4.25
C PHE A 321 -10.10 -14.22 -5.62
N HIS A 322 -8.90 -13.65 -5.71
CA HIS A 322 -8.41 -13.02 -6.93
C HIS A 322 -7.25 -13.83 -7.50
N GLN A 323 -7.32 -14.09 -8.80
CA GLN A 323 -6.21 -14.69 -9.53
C GLN A 323 -5.25 -13.59 -10.01
N TRP A 324 -3.98 -13.96 -10.14
CA TRP A 324 -2.98 -13.13 -10.77
C TRP A 324 -2.75 -13.63 -12.19
N ASP A 325 -3.25 -12.86 -13.16
CA ASP A 325 -3.06 -13.12 -14.59
C ASP A 325 -1.94 -12.26 -15.19
#